data_AF-A0AB33UC40-F1
#
_entry.id   AF-A0AB33UC40-F1
#
_cell.length_a   1.000
_cell.length_b   1.000
_cell.length_c   1.000
_cell.angle_alpha   90.00
_cell.angle_beta   90.00
_cell.angle_gamma   90.00
#
_symmetry.space_group_name_H-M   'P 1'
#
loop_
_entity.id
_entity.type
_entity.pdbx_description
1 polymer ?
#
loop_
_entity_poly.entity_id
_entity_poly.type
_entity_poly.pdbx_seq_one_letter_code
_entity_poly.pdbx_strand_id
1 'polypeptide(L)' 'MEKVSVIVPVYNAGPYLTQCIDSILNQTYHNIELILVNAGSTYGSATICESYR' A
#
# COMPACT_ATOMS: atom_id res chain seq x y z
N MET A 1 11.22 19.57 -5.38
CA MET A 1 9.99 18.80 -5.67
C MET A 1 9.41 18.36 -4.35
N GLU A 2 8.13 18.66 -4.10
CA GLU A 2 7.46 18.35 -2.84
C GLU A 2 7.29 16.83 -2.64
N LYS A 3 7.24 16.37 -1.40
CA LYS A 3 6.96 14.95 -1.14
C LYS A 3 5.46 14.69 -1.33
N VAL A 4 5.10 13.58 -1.98
CA VAL A 4 3.71 13.15 -2.14
C VAL A 4 3.42 11.99 -1.19
N SER A 5 2.40 12.15 -0.34
CA SER A 5 1.94 11.09 0.55
C SER A 5 0.76 10.35 -0.09
N VAL A 6 0.93 9.05 -0.35
CA VAL A 6 -0.13 8.17 -0.86
C VAL A 6 -0.64 7.32 0.30
N ILE A 7 -1.86 7.60 0.74
CA ILE A 7 -2.50 6.90 1.85
C ILE A 7 -3.48 5.88 1.27
N VAL A 8 -3.27 4.59 1.60
CA VAL A 8 -4.11 3.48 1.13
C VAL A 8 -4.76 2.80 2.33
N PRO A 9 -6.06 3.07 2.60
CA PRO A 9 -6.85 2.27 3.53
C PRO A 9 -7.01 0.84 3.00
N VAL A 10 -6.75 -0.15 3.85
CA VAL A 10 -6.79 -1.57 3.48
C VAL A 10 -7.82 -2.30 4.34
N TYR A 11 -8.85 -2.84 3.70
CA TYR A 11 -9.82 -3.74 4.32
C TYR A 11 -10.11 -4.93 3.41
N ASN A 12 -9.59 -6.12 3.74
CA ASN A 12 -9.81 -7.39 3.02
C ASN A 12 -9.57 -7.31 1.49
N ALA A 13 -8.54 -6.58 1.06
CA ALA A 13 -8.18 -6.34 -0.34
C ALA A 13 -7.11 -7.31 -0.91
N GLY A 14 -6.88 -8.46 -0.27
CA GLY A 14 -5.75 -9.36 -0.54
C GLY A 14 -5.47 -9.64 -2.02
N PRO A 15 -6.46 -10.04 -2.84
CA PRO A 15 -6.27 -10.32 -4.26
C PRO A 15 -5.75 -9.13 -5.10
N TYR A 16 -5.91 -7.90 -4.62
CA TYR A 16 -5.60 -6.68 -5.37
C TYR A 16 -4.48 -5.85 -4.74
N LEU A 17 -4.19 -6.07 -3.46
CA LEU A 17 -3.34 -5.19 -2.67
C LEU A 17 -1.90 -5.15 -3.20
N THR A 18 -1.32 -6.29 -3.59
CA THR A 18 0.02 -6.34 -4.18
C THR A 18 0.09 -5.55 -5.49
N GLN A 19 -0.85 -5.76 -6.41
CA GLN A 19 -0.90 -5.00 -7.66
C GLN A 19 -1.05 -3.49 -7.42
N CYS A 20 -1.85 -3.10 -6.43
CA CYS A 20 -2.00 -1.70 -6.04
C CYS A 20 -0.67 -1.11 -5.53
N ILE A 21 -0.01 -1.80 -4.59
CA ILE A 21 1.29 -1.38 -4.04
C ILE A 21 2.33 -1.27 -5.16
N ASP A 22 2.46 -2.29 -6.00
CA ASP A 22 3.43 -2.31 -7.11
C ASP A 22 3.17 -1.17 -8.10
N SER A 23 1.92 -0.83 -8.37
CA SER A 23 1.59 0.30 -9.24
C SER A 23 2.04 1.64 -8.67
N ILE A 24 2.00 1.81 -7.34
CA ILE A 24 2.43 3.03 -6.65
C ILE A 24 3.97 3.10 -6.56
N LEU A 25 4.61 1.97 -6.27
CA LEU A 25 6.08 1.91 -6.15
C LEU A 25 6.78 2.09 -7.50
N ASN A 26 6.13 1.74 -8.61
CA ASN A 26 6.66 1.87 -9.98
C ASN A 26 6.27 3.18 -10.68
N GLN A 27 5.84 4.21 -9.95
CA GLN A 27 5.54 5.52 -10.54
C GLN A 27 6.81 6.21 -11.07
N THR A 28 6.65 7.03 -12.12
CA THR A 28 7.74 7.87 -12.67
C THR A 28 8.13 9.02 -11.73
N TYR A 29 7.26 9.35 -10.77
CA TYR A 29 7.55 10.29 -9.69
C TYR A 29 8.03 9.53 -8.46
N HIS A 30 9.28 9.74 -8.04
CA HIS A 30 9.91 8.90 -7.00
C HIS A 30 9.87 9.48 -5.59
N ASN A 31 9.55 10.77 -5.41
CA ASN A 31 9.50 11.41 -4.08
C ASN A 31 8.16 11.12 -3.37
N ILE A 32 7.85 9.84 -3.20
CA ILE A 32 6.59 9.33 -2.65
C ILE A 32 6.83 8.66 -1.29
N GLU A 33 5.91 8.84 -0.35
CA GLU A 33 5.72 7.90 0.76
C GLU A 33 4.39 7.16 0.61
N LEU A 34 4.42 5.85 0.80
CA LEU A 34 3.23 4.99 0.79
C LEU A 34 2.88 4.62 2.23
N ILE A 35 1.66 4.94 2.64
CA ILE A 35 1.14 4.65 3.99
C ILE A 35 -0.03 3.69 3.85
N LEU A 36 0.19 2.43 4.23
CA LEU A 36 -0.86 1.40 4.28
C LEU A 36 -1.57 1.45 5.63
N VAL A 37 -2.86 1.74 5.65
CA VAL A 37 -3.68 1.81 6.87
C VAL A 37 -4.56 0.58 6.93
N ASN A 38 -4.11 -0.47 7.64
CA ASN A 38 -4.92 -1.67 7.84
C ASN A 38 -6.13 -1.36 8.75
N ALA A 39 -7.33 -1.40 8.18
CA ALA A 39 -8.60 -1.11 8.85
C ALA A 39 -9.25 -2.36 9.48
N GLY A 40 -8.43 -3.23 10.10
CA GLY A 40 -8.92 -4.48 10.71
C GLY A 40 -9.15 -5.61 9.72
N SER A 41 -8.35 -5.69 8.65
CA SER A 41 -8.37 -6.82 7.72
C SER A 41 -8.00 -8.12 8.41
N THR A 42 -8.55 -9.23 7.91
CA THR A 42 -8.13 -10.57 8.29
C THR A 42 -6.99 -11.06 7.38
N TYR A 43 -6.78 -12.37 7.32
CA TYR A 43 -5.74 -13.04 6.53
C TYR A 43 -5.63 -12.52 5.09
N GLY A 44 -4.42 -12.59 4.53
CA GLY A 44 -4.12 -12.08 3.19
C GLY A 44 -3.71 -10.61 3.23
N SER A 45 -4.65 -9.69 3.50
CA SER A 45 -4.32 -8.25 3.46
C SER A 45 -3.42 -7.82 4.61
N ALA A 46 -3.67 -8.33 5.81
CA ALA A 46 -2.82 -8.05 6.97
C ALA A 46 -1.37 -8.55 6.75
N THR A 47 -1.22 -9.78 6.24
CA THR A 47 0.09 -10.37 5.91
C THR A 47 0.82 -9.57 4.83
N ILE A 48 0.10 -9.10 3.81
CA ILE A 48 0.68 -8.23 2.79
C ILE A 48 1.11 -6.90 3.42
N CYS A 49 0.30 -6.25 4.25
CA CYS A 49 0.73 -5.02 4.93
C CYS A 49 2.01 -5.23 5.78
N GLU A 50 2.14 -6.36 6.46
CA GLU A 50 3.31 -6.70 7.27
C GLU A 50 4.57 -6.98 6.43
N SER A 51 4.45 -7.45 5.19
CA SER A 51 5.60 -7.74 4.33
C SER A 51 6.30 -6.50 3.76
N TYR A 52 5.66 -5.32 3.84
CA TYR A 52 6.19 -4.04 3.34
C TYR A 52 6.60 -3.08 4.47
N ARG A 53 6.96 -3.61 5.65
CA ARG A 53 7.44 -2.84 6.80
C ARG A 53 8.89 -2.39 6.68
#